data_AF-A0A8J6T269-F1
#
_entry.id   AF-A0A8J6T269-F1
#
_cell.length_a   1.000
_cell.length_b   1.000
_cell.length_c   1.000
_cell.angle_alpha   90.00
_cell.angle_beta   90.00
_cell.angle_gamma   90.00
#
_symmetry.space_group_name_H-M   'P 1'
#
loop_
_entity.id
_entity.type
_entity.pdbx_description
1 polymer ?
#
loop_
_entity_poly.entity_id
_entity_poly.type
_entity_poly.pdbx_seq_one_letter_code
_entity_poly.pdbx_strand_id
1 'polypeptide(L)'
;MKDKDLRFAPIKPALDDDDKAHITEVFDEDVVPRLMIMQARAGNINCDFAGTEYKNWVIEFRTNRFGFEIVDFEYDENSRSFKLAPRPLIRDITGNG
;
A
#
# COMPACT_ATOMS: atom_id res chain seq x y z
N MET A 1 26.65 -5.12 -38.08
CA MET A 1 25.34 -4.46 -38.18
C MET A 1 24.54 -4.85 -36.94
N LYS A 2 24.37 -3.91 -36.01
CA LYS A 2 23.48 -3.91 -34.83
C LYS A 2 23.62 -5.02 -33.77
N ASP A 3 24.58 -4.84 -32.86
CA ASP A 3 24.44 -5.31 -31.48
C ASP A 3 24.21 -4.07 -30.62
N LYS A 4 22.99 -3.51 -30.74
CA LYS A 4 22.56 -2.39 -29.92
C LYS A 4 22.18 -2.96 -28.56
N ASP A 5 23.10 -2.86 -27.61
CA ASP A 5 22.84 -2.37 -26.27
C ASP A 5 21.42 -2.68 -25.77
N LEU A 6 21.11 -3.97 -25.53
CA LEU A 6 20.03 -4.28 -24.60
C LEU A 6 20.62 -4.04 -23.22
N ARG A 7 20.56 -2.77 -22.84
CA ARG A 7 20.68 -2.27 -21.48
C ARG A 7 20.12 -3.33 -20.55
N PHE A 8 20.97 -3.83 -19.66
CA PHE A 8 20.54 -4.51 -18.45
C PHE A 8 19.77 -3.48 -17.63
N ALA A 9 18.51 -3.24 -18.01
CA ALA A 9 17.55 -2.68 -17.09
C ALA A 9 17.49 -3.70 -15.95
N PRO A 10 17.67 -3.28 -14.68
CA PRO A 10 17.45 -4.19 -13.57
C PRO A 10 16.07 -4.80 -13.77
N ILE A 11 15.98 -6.13 -13.70
CA ILE A 11 14.70 -6.83 -13.66
C ILE A 11 13.97 -6.21 -12.48
N LYS A 12 13.07 -5.25 -12.75
CA LYS A 12 12.21 -4.72 -11.69
C LYS A 12 11.56 -5.96 -11.09
N PRO A 13 11.60 -6.18 -9.76
CA PRO A 13 10.67 -7.14 -9.19
C PRO A 13 9.30 -6.68 -9.71
N ALA A 14 8.55 -7.57 -10.33
CA ALA A 14 7.20 -7.29 -10.76
C ALA A 14 6.29 -7.97 -9.75
N LEU A 15 5.31 -7.26 -9.20
CA LEU A 15 4.29 -7.91 -8.38
C LEU A 15 3.46 -8.80 -9.29
N ASP A 16 3.41 -10.09 -8.97
CA ASP A 16 2.43 -10.97 -9.56
C ASP A 16 1.04 -10.72 -8.95
N ASP A 17 0.05 -11.48 -9.39
CA ASP A 17 -1.33 -11.27 -8.95
C ASP A 17 -1.57 -11.76 -7.51
N ASP A 18 -0.79 -12.74 -7.04
CA ASP A 18 -0.85 -13.23 -5.66
C ASP A 18 -0.25 -12.19 -4.70
N ASP A 19 0.86 -11.57 -5.08
CA ASP A 19 1.47 -10.44 -4.36
C ASP A 19 0.49 -9.26 -4.22
N LYS A 20 -0.18 -8.88 -5.33
CA LYS A 20 -1.17 -7.80 -5.31
C LYS A 20 -2.37 -8.16 -4.44
N ALA A 21 -2.83 -9.40 -4.50
CA ALA A 21 -3.93 -9.87 -3.66
C ALA A 21 -3.56 -9.78 -2.18
N HIS A 22 -2.36 -10.24 -1.80
CA HIS A 22 -1.84 -10.15 -0.45
C HIS A 22 -1.72 -8.70 0.04
N ILE A 23 -1.09 -7.81 -0.75
CA ILE A 23 -0.98 -6.38 -0.39
C ILE A 23 -2.37 -5.75 -0.21
N THR A 24 -3.33 -6.11 -1.07
CA THR A 24 -4.70 -5.60 -1.00
C THR A 24 -5.42 -6.06 0.26
N GLU A 25 -5.28 -7.33 0.64
CA GLU A 25 -5.86 -7.89 1.87
C GLU A 25 -5.31 -7.16 3.11
N VAL A 26 -3.99 -7.04 3.24
CA VAL A 26 -3.37 -6.36 4.39
C VAL A 26 -3.72 -4.85 4.40
N PHE A 27 -3.84 -4.23 3.22
CA PHE A 27 -4.28 -2.83 3.11
C PHE A 27 -5.68 -2.63 3.69
N ASP A 28 -6.64 -3.49 3.34
CA ASP A 28 -8.01 -3.40 3.86
C ASP A 28 -8.07 -3.67 5.37
N GLU A 29 -7.32 -4.66 5.87
CA GLU A 29 -7.39 -5.08 7.28
C GLU A 29 -6.67 -4.13 8.26
N ASP A 30 -5.54 -3.53 7.85
CA ASP A 30 -4.70 -2.74 8.76
C ASP A 30 -4.60 -1.25 8.38
N VAL A 31 -4.59 -0.92 7.09
CA VAL A 31 -4.36 0.45 6.63
C VAL A 31 -5.67 1.24 6.55
N VAL A 32 -6.72 0.67 5.95
CA VAL A 32 -8.02 1.33 5.76
C VAL A 32 -8.63 1.87 7.06
N PRO A 33 -8.67 1.13 8.19
CA PRO A 33 -9.22 1.66 9.44
C PRO A 33 -8.53 2.94 9.92
N ARG A 34 -7.22 3.05 9.68
CA ARG A 34 -6.40 4.20 10.08
C ARG A 34 -6.61 5.38 9.13
N LEU A 35 -6.73 5.11 7.83
CA LEU A 35 -7.08 6.11 6.82
C LEU A 35 -8.47 6.72 7.08
N MET A 36 -9.45 5.90 7.51
CA MET A 36 -10.78 6.37 7.91
C MET A 36 -10.70 7.36 9.09
N ILE A 37 -9.91 7.06 10.13
CA ILE A 37 -9.71 7.96 11.28
C ILE A 37 -9.06 9.28 10.83
N MET A 38 -8.10 9.21 9.92
CA MET A 38 -7.42 10.38 9.36
C MET A 38 -8.28 11.15 8.35
N GLN A 39 -9.49 10.69 8.04
CA GLN A 39 -10.37 11.23 6.99
C GLN A 39 -9.66 11.35 5.63
N ALA A 40 -8.76 10.42 5.33
CA ALA A 40 -8.03 10.39 4.07
C ALA A 40 -9.00 10.17 2.89
N ARG A 41 -8.67 10.78 1.75
CA ARG A 41 -9.49 10.67 0.51
C ARG A 41 -8.74 9.98 -0.62
N ALA A 42 -7.46 10.26 -0.75
CA ALA A 42 -6.55 9.62 -1.67
C ALA A 42 -5.13 9.83 -1.17
N GLY A 43 -4.19 9.05 -1.70
CA GLY A 43 -2.78 9.22 -1.40
C GLY A 43 -1.95 8.05 -1.88
N ASN A 44 -0.67 8.13 -1.53
CA ASN A 44 0.33 7.12 -1.84
C ASN A 44 0.84 6.52 -0.53
N ILE A 45 0.93 5.20 -0.44
CA ILE A 45 1.48 4.55 0.75
C ILE A 45 2.43 3.42 0.36
N ASN A 46 3.55 3.37 1.06
CA ASN A 46 4.55 2.34 0.87
C ASN A 46 4.07 0.98 1.40
N CYS A 47 4.33 -0.09 0.65
CA CYS A 47 3.82 -1.43 0.92
C CYS A 47 4.57 -2.21 2.01
N ASP A 48 5.50 -1.60 2.75
CA ASP A 48 6.19 -2.22 3.90
C ASP A 48 5.21 -2.71 4.99
N PHE A 49 3.96 -2.23 4.99
CA PHE A 49 2.89 -2.77 5.85
C PHE A 49 2.52 -4.22 5.53
N ALA A 50 2.70 -4.66 4.28
CA ALA A 50 2.41 -6.02 3.82
C ALA A 50 3.62 -6.96 3.95
N GLY A 51 4.79 -6.41 4.27
CA GLY A 51 6.04 -7.14 4.47
C GLY A 51 7.24 -6.46 3.80
N THR A 52 8.46 -6.80 4.26
CA THR A 52 9.68 -6.08 3.87
C THR A 52 10.10 -6.32 2.41
N GLU A 53 9.63 -7.40 1.79
CA GLU A 53 9.82 -7.66 0.35
C GLU A 53 9.09 -6.61 -0.52
N TYR A 54 8.04 -5.99 0.01
CA TYR A 54 7.26 -4.97 -0.69
C TYR A 54 7.69 -3.54 -0.37
N LYS A 55 8.78 -3.34 0.40
CA LYS A 55 9.22 -2.01 0.88
C LYS A 55 9.60 -1.01 -0.22
N ASN A 56 9.84 -1.45 -1.45
CA ASN A 56 10.13 -0.57 -2.60
C ASN A 56 8.89 -0.35 -3.47
N TRP A 57 7.74 -0.84 -3.05
CA TRP A 57 6.46 -0.62 -3.73
C TRP A 57 5.64 0.43 -3.01
N VAL A 58 4.89 1.17 -3.80
CA VAL A 58 3.98 2.21 -3.34
C VAL A 58 2.64 1.96 -4.04
N ILE A 59 1.57 1.92 -3.28
CA ILE A 59 0.22 1.92 -3.85
C ILE A 59 -0.31 3.35 -3.92
N GLU A 60 -1.00 3.67 -5.00
CA GLU A 60 -1.95 4.79 -5.02
C GLU A 60 -3.32 4.26 -4.60
N PHE A 61 -3.95 4.95 -3.66
CA PHE A 61 -5.30 4.62 -3.21
C PHE A 61 -6.22 5.84 -3.31
N ARG A 62 -7.53 5.57 -3.37
CA ARG A 62 -8.58 6.59 -3.23
C ARG A 62 -9.83 6.02 -2.57
N THR A 63 -10.68 6.90 -2.05
CA THR A 63 -12.01 6.52 -1.58
C THR A 63 -12.94 6.26 -2.75
N ASN A 64 -13.73 5.19 -2.67
CA ASN A 64 -14.84 4.91 -3.58
C ASN A 64 -16.17 4.83 -2.79
N ARG A 65 -17.24 4.35 -3.43
CA ARG A 65 -18.58 4.24 -2.79
C ARG A 65 -18.60 3.28 -1.58
N PHE A 66 -17.70 2.31 -1.54
CA PHE A 66 -17.71 1.21 -0.56
C PHE A 66 -16.58 1.31 0.47
N GLY A 67 -15.61 2.20 0.28
CA GLY A 67 -14.47 2.34 1.18
C GLY A 67 -13.28 2.94 0.46
N PHE A 68 -12.15 2.25 0.49
CA PHE A 68 -10.95 2.58 -0.27
C PHE A 68 -10.70 1.55 -1.36
N GLU A 69 -10.03 1.96 -2.42
CA GLU A 69 -9.52 1.08 -3.47
C GLU A 69 -8.08 1.45 -3.82
N ILE A 70 -7.29 0.43 -4.16
CA ILE A 70 -5.97 0.59 -4.76
C ILE A 70 -6.17 0.77 -6.27
N VAL A 71 -5.59 1.83 -6.82
CA VAL A 71 -5.72 2.17 -8.24
C VAL A 71 -4.42 1.97 -9.03
N ASP A 72 -3.27 1.95 -8.36
CA ASP A 72 -1.98 1.71 -9.00
C ASP A 72 -0.95 1.11 -8.04
N PHE A 73 0.06 0.45 -8.60
CA PHE A 73 1.24 -0.07 -7.90
C PHE A 73 2.51 0.45 -8.60
N GLU A 74 3.26 1.31 -7.92
CA GLU A 74 4.49 1.91 -8.42
C GLU A 74 5.72 1.35 -7.69
N TYR A 75 6.77 1.04 -8.44
CA TYR A 75 8.07 0.70 -7.87
C TYR A 75 8.91 1.97 -7.68
N ASP A 76 9.25 2.30 -6.44
CA ASP A 76 10.11 3.41 -6.05
C ASP A 76 11.16 2.93 -5.02
N GLU A 77 12.42 2.82 -5.46
CA GLU A 77 13.56 2.43 -4.62
C GLU A 77 13.87 3.42 -3.49
N ASN A 78 13.42 4.67 -3.64
CA ASN A 78 13.61 5.72 -2.65
C ASN A 78 12.39 5.91 -1.75
N SER A 79 11.35 5.08 -1.93
CA SER A 79 10.16 5.12 -1.11
C SER A 79 10.53 4.95 0.36
N ARG A 80 9.82 5.67 1.23
CA ARG A 80 9.99 5.61 2.68
C ARG A 80 8.70 5.16 3.31
N SER A 81 8.79 4.16 4.18
CA SER A 81 7.67 3.81 5.05
C SER A 81 7.42 4.93 6.06
N PHE A 82 6.16 5.11 6.42
CA PHE A 82 5.75 5.99 7.49
C PHE A 82 4.86 5.23 8.46
N LYS A 83 4.88 5.63 9.73
CA LYS A 83 4.00 5.03 10.73
C LYS A 83 2.61 5.61 10.58
N LEU A 84 1.65 4.74 10.25
CA LEU A 84 0.23 5.08 10.34
C LEU A 84 -0.16 5.35 11.80
N ALA A 85 -1.23 6.13 11.99
CA ALA A 85 -1.82 6.36 13.30
C ALA A 85 -2.07 5.02 14.03
N PRO A 86 -1.94 4.95 15.37
CA PRO A 86 -2.16 3.71 16.12
C PRO A 86 -3.51 3.07 15.79
N ARG A 87 -3.54 1.73 15.71
CA ARG A 87 -4.78 0.98 15.51
C ARG A 87 -5.73 1.31 16.69
N PRO A 88 -6.98 1.70 16.45
CA PRO A 88 -7.91 1.99 17.54
C PRO A 88 -8.08 0.73 18.39
N LEU A 89 -7.88 0.85 19.70
CA LEU A 89 -8.24 -0.20 20.64
C LEU A 89 -9.77 -0.20 20.73
N ILE A 90 -10.41 -1.34 20.50
CA ILE A 90 -11.88 -1.54 20.48
C ILE A 90 -12.61 -1.06 21.77
N ARG A 91 -11.87 -0.63 22.81
CA ARG A 91 -12.41 -0.23 24.10
C ARG A 91 -13.21 1.07 24.14
N ASP A 92 -13.20 1.90 23.09
CA ASP A 92 -13.90 3.19 23.11
C ASP A 92 -15.34 3.16 22.54
N ILE A 93 -15.83 2.02 22.05
CA ILE A 93 -17.16 1.92 21.40
C ILE A 93 -18.26 1.46 22.37
N THR A 94 -17.90 0.94 23.55
CA THR A 94 -18.86 0.54 24.60
C THR A 94 -18.60 1.30 25.89
N GLY A 95 -18.77 2.62 25.86
CA GLY A 95 -18.80 3.50 27.02
C GLY A 95 -20.21 4.01 27.27
N ASN A 96 -20.96 3.24 28.05
CA ASN A 96 -22.15 3.57 28.86
C ASN A 96 -22.80 4.97 28.70
N GLY A 97 -24.06 4.98 28.26
CA GLY A 97 -25.01 6.11 28.40
C GLY A 97 -26.43 5.58 28.44
#